data_AF-A0A9P4TIV3-F1
#
_entry.id   AF-A0A9P4TIV3-F1
#
_cell.length_a   1.000
_cell.length_b   1.000
_cell.length_c   1.000
_cell.angle_alpha   90.00
_cell.angle_beta   90.00
_cell.angle_gamma   90.00
#
_symmetry.space_group_name_H-M   'P 1'
#
loop_
_entity.id
_entity.type
_entity.pdbx_description
1 polymer ?
#
loop_
_entity_poly.entity_id
_entity_poly.type
_entity_poly.pdbx_seq_one_letter_code
_entity_poly.pdbx_strand_id
1 'polypeptide(L)'
;MSDEPMNTGSEAGSMDSFDLAPDSPLNREKTRAAHATWILELEQRPEFKLLNEFLQRPDVSQDDALHQLVELTHASALEETIGNHCWMTACSFLEMAARTAPEQQSRLIELLLSLRSVTLTDPSTEEPWTFEDGAGIVWQDLPTFGYTIADEMGSFDGQEHTYTQEESQKWENLTAFLAQTDANASASNSVLECSTSWALTSFAWAFEGGQSGEPSELAIRLACIWLVYDAEKLWSKIHDGEAEANTLERWNAWRQNLASIQTRSTNGTTPMLIAHALAQMQRVQDSN
;
A
#
# COMPACT_ATOMS: atom_id res chain seq x y z
N MET A 1 69.75 11.29 -20.02
CA MET A 1 68.85 11.82 -21.05
C MET A 1 68.40 10.64 -21.89
N SER A 2 67.21 10.10 -21.82
CA SER A 2 66.06 10.22 -20.92
C SER A 2 65.32 8.90 -21.14
N ASP A 3 65.06 8.15 -20.06
CA ASP A 3 64.34 6.88 -20.13
C ASP A 3 62.87 7.15 -20.51
N GLU A 4 62.42 6.57 -21.62
CA GLU A 4 61.00 6.45 -21.97
C GLU A 4 60.39 5.29 -21.19
N PRO A 5 59.32 5.49 -20.42
CA PRO A 5 58.53 4.38 -19.92
C PRO A 5 57.55 3.92 -21.01
N MET A 6 57.69 2.67 -21.44
CA MET A 6 56.67 1.92 -22.18
C MET A 6 55.42 1.82 -21.31
N ASN A 7 54.42 2.64 -21.63
CA ASN A 7 53.06 2.48 -21.15
C ASN A 7 52.42 1.31 -21.90
N THR A 8 52.42 0.12 -21.31
CA THR A 8 51.60 -1.01 -21.77
C THR A 8 50.22 -0.85 -21.16
N GLY A 9 49.30 -0.32 -21.97
CA GLY A 9 47.88 -0.27 -21.64
C GLY A 9 47.35 -1.68 -21.42
N SER A 10 47.13 -2.02 -20.17
CA SER A 10 46.28 -3.14 -19.78
C SER A 10 44.84 -2.64 -19.75
N GLU A 11 44.24 -2.50 -20.93
CA GLU A 11 42.78 -2.47 -21.09
C GLU A 11 42.24 -3.88 -20.78
N ALA A 12 42.21 -4.22 -19.50
CA ALA A 12 41.27 -5.19 -18.98
C ALA A 12 40.00 -4.41 -18.64
N GLY A 13 39.23 -4.06 -19.68
CA GLY A 13 37.87 -3.61 -19.50
C GLY A 13 37.12 -4.69 -18.73
N SER A 14 36.71 -4.36 -17.50
CA SER A 14 35.77 -5.14 -16.72
C SER A 14 34.51 -5.34 -17.56
N MET A 15 34.39 -6.53 -18.15
CA MET A 15 33.31 -6.95 -19.04
C MET A 15 32.06 -7.42 -18.28
N ASP A 16 31.87 -7.00 -17.02
CA ASP A 16 30.77 -7.47 -16.16
C ASP A 16 29.71 -6.41 -15.83
N SER A 17 29.84 -5.17 -16.33
CA SER A 17 28.77 -4.17 -16.19
C SER A 17 27.95 -4.10 -17.47
N PHE A 18 27.20 -5.16 -17.77
CA PHE A 18 26.00 -4.98 -18.60
C PHE A 18 24.99 -4.22 -17.75
N ASP A 19 25.01 -2.89 -17.86
CA ASP A 19 23.92 -2.04 -17.37
C ASP A 19 22.67 -2.38 -18.17
N LEU A 20 21.98 -3.42 -17.71
CA LEU A 20 20.69 -3.81 -18.23
C LEU A 20 19.73 -2.64 -18.02
N ALA A 21 18.98 -2.30 -19.07
CA ALA A 21 17.93 -1.29 -18.97
C ALA A 21 17.08 -1.57 -17.71
N PRO A 22 16.71 -0.54 -16.93
CA PRO A 22 16.00 -0.70 -15.65
C PRO A 22 14.79 -1.63 -15.76
N ASP A 23 14.09 -1.60 -16.91
CA ASP A 23 12.91 -2.42 -17.18
C ASP A 23 13.17 -3.76 -17.92
N SER A 24 14.42 -4.22 -18.01
CA SER A 24 14.71 -5.50 -18.66
C SER A 24 14.06 -6.68 -17.90
N PRO A 25 13.63 -7.75 -18.60
CA PRO A 25 13.06 -8.94 -17.95
C PRO A 25 13.98 -9.55 -16.88
N LEU A 26 15.29 -9.52 -17.10
CA LEU A 26 16.31 -9.98 -16.15
C LEU A 26 16.37 -9.13 -14.87
N ASN A 27 16.21 -7.81 -14.98
CA ASN A 27 16.13 -6.95 -13.79
C ASN A 27 14.83 -7.22 -13.01
N ARG A 28 13.71 -7.43 -13.71
CA ARG A 28 12.43 -7.78 -13.08
C ARG A 28 12.49 -9.10 -12.31
N GLU A 29 13.10 -10.13 -12.89
CA GLU A 29 13.31 -11.41 -12.21
C GLU A 29 14.20 -11.28 -10.97
N LYS A 30 15.27 -10.48 -11.05
CA LYS A 30 16.11 -10.17 -9.88
C LYS A 30 15.31 -9.46 -8.78
N THR A 31 14.51 -8.46 -9.14
CA THR A 31 13.64 -7.76 -8.19
C THR A 31 12.63 -8.71 -7.53
N ARG A 32 12.00 -9.59 -8.31
CA ARG A 32 11.09 -10.63 -7.79
C ARG A 32 11.79 -11.57 -6.82
N ALA A 33 13.00 -12.04 -7.16
CA ALA A 33 13.76 -12.93 -6.30
C ALA A 33 14.21 -12.24 -4.99
N ALA A 34 14.63 -10.98 -5.07
CA ALA A 34 14.99 -10.17 -3.89
C ALA A 34 13.78 -9.97 -2.98
N HIS A 35 12.63 -9.58 -3.55
CA HIS A 35 11.39 -9.41 -2.80
C HIS A 35 10.89 -10.73 -2.17
N ALA A 36 10.98 -11.86 -2.89
CA ALA A 36 10.65 -13.17 -2.31
C ALA A 36 11.59 -13.55 -1.14
N THR A 37 12.88 -13.22 -1.24
CA THR A 37 13.84 -13.44 -0.14
C THR A 37 13.50 -12.58 1.06
N TRP A 38 13.19 -11.30 0.85
CA TRP A 38 12.73 -10.38 1.91
C TRP A 38 11.47 -10.89 2.61
N ILE A 39 10.49 -11.38 1.84
CA ILE A 39 9.26 -11.97 2.40
C ILE A 39 9.59 -13.14 3.33
N LEU A 40 10.51 -14.03 2.95
CA LEU A 40 10.91 -15.16 3.80
C LEU A 40 11.54 -14.70 5.12
N GLU A 41 12.27 -13.58 5.11
CA GLU A 41 12.82 -12.97 6.32
C GLU A 41 11.72 -12.33 7.18
N LEU A 42 10.78 -11.61 6.55
CA LEU A 42 9.62 -11.02 7.20
C LEU A 42 8.75 -12.08 7.88
N GLU A 43 8.54 -13.24 7.23
CA GLU A 43 7.81 -14.38 7.78
C GLU A 43 8.41 -14.94 9.08
N GLN A 44 9.70 -14.68 9.34
CA GLN A 44 10.34 -15.09 10.59
C GLN A 44 10.10 -14.12 11.74
N ARG A 45 9.62 -12.91 11.47
CA ARG A 45 9.41 -11.86 12.46
C ARG A 45 8.24 -12.18 13.40
N PRO A 46 8.35 -11.87 14.71
CA PRO A 46 7.26 -12.06 15.66
C PRO A 46 5.94 -11.40 15.25
N GLU A 47 6.02 -10.19 14.70
CA GLU A 47 4.89 -9.37 14.26
C GLU A 47 4.12 -10.07 13.16
N PHE A 48 4.83 -10.58 12.14
CA PHE A 48 4.23 -11.35 11.06
C PHE A 48 3.55 -12.62 11.57
N LYS A 49 4.24 -13.38 12.44
CA LYS A 49 3.72 -14.64 13.00
C LYS A 49 2.44 -14.40 13.81
N LEU A 50 2.43 -13.34 14.62
CA LEU A 50 1.27 -12.92 15.40
C LEU A 50 0.09 -12.57 14.49
N LEU A 51 0.30 -11.71 13.48
CA LEU A 51 -0.77 -11.31 12.57
C LEU A 51 -1.30 -12.48 11.74
N ASN A 52 -0.41 -13.35 11.26
CA ASN A 52 -0.81 -14.55 10.55
C ASN A 52 -1.62 -15.49 11.45
N GLU A 53 -1.20 -15.72 12.70
CA GLU A 53 -1.97 -16.51 13.65
C GLU A 53 -3.36 -15.90 13.88
N PHE A 54 -3.42 -14.60 14.16
CA PHE A 54 -4.67 -13.87 14.37
C PHE A 54 -5.64 -14.04 13.19
N LEU A 55 -5.16 -13.93 11.95
CA LEU A 55 -5.99 -14.09 10.77
C LEU A 55 -6.44 -15.53 10.52
N GLN A 56 -5.56 -16.50 10.73
CA GLN A 56 -5.86 -17.92 10.49
C GLN A 56 -6.72 -18.55 11.59
N ARG A 57 -6.75 -17.96 12.79
CA ARG A 57 -7.45 -18.47 13.97
C ARG A 57 -8.59 -17.54 14.40
N PRO A 58 -9.85 -17.84 14.03
CA PRO A 58 -11.01 -17.02 14.42
C PRO A 58 -11.27 -16.97 15.93
N ASP A 59 -10.72 -17.92 16.69
CA ASP A 59 -10.82 -17.99 18.16
C ASP A 59 -9.88 -17.01 18.88
N VAL A 60 -8.85 -16.50 18.21
CA VAL A 60 -7.96 -15.48 18.78
C VAL A 60 -8.69 -14.15 18.81
N SER A 61 -8.88 -13.60 20.01
CA SER A 61 -9.56 -12.33 20.19
C SER A 61 -8.69 -11.16 19.68
N GLN A 62 -9.34 -10.08 19.25
CA GLN A 62 -8.66 -8.86 18.84
C GLN A 62 -7.88 -8.23 20.01
N ASP A 63 -8.43 -8.26 21.21
CA ASP A 63 -7.79 -7.73 22.42
C ASP A 63 -6.50 -8.51 22.75
N ASP A 64 -6.50 -9.83 22.58
CA ASP A 64 -5.30 -10.66 22.80
C ASP A 64 -4.22 -10.37 21.76
N ALA A 65 -4.59 -10.19 20.49
CA ALA A 65 -3.64 -9.84 19.43
C ALA A 65 -3.07 -8.42 19.64
N LEU A 66 -3.92 -7.47 20.02
CA LEU A 66 -3.52 -6.10 20.33
C LEU A 66 -2.55 -6.07 21.52
N HIS A 67 -2.88 -6.77 22.60
CA HIS A 67 -2.03 -6.87 23.78
C HIS A 67 -0.66 -7.49 23.43
N GLN A 68 -0.63 -8.55 22.63
CA GLN A 68 0.64 -9.14 22.20
C GLN A 68 1.47 -8.21 21.32
N LEU A 69 0.87 -7.42 20.43
CA LEU A 69 1.59 -6.40 19.66
C LEU A 69 2.20 -5.33 20.57
N VAL A 70 1.46 -4.90 21.60
CA VAL A 70 1.94 -3.94 22.61
C VAL A 70 3.10 -4.52 23.42
N GLU A 71 3.01 -5.78 23.86
CA GLU A 71 4.10 -6.47 24.56
C GLU A 71 5.35 -6.61 23.69
N LEU A 72 5.21 -6.97 22.41
CA LEU A 72 6.32 -6.98 21.46
C LEU A 72 6.96 -5.58 21.35
N THR A 73 6.13 -4.55 21.31
CA THR A 73 6.63 -3.16 21.26
C THR A 73 7.44 -2.81 22.50
N HIS A 74 6.95 -3.17 23.69
CA HIS A 74 7.69 -2.97 24.94
C HIS A 74 9.02 -3.71 24.96
N ALA A 75 9.05 -4.97 24.53
CA ALA A 75 10.27 -5.75 24.45
C ALA A 75 11.28 -5.12 23.48
N SER A 76 10.82 -4.75 22.28
CA SER A 76 11.66 -4.10 21.27
C SER A 76 12.18 -2.75 21.72
N ALA A 77 11.38 -1.96 22.43
CA ALA A 77 11.80 -0.66 22.95
C ALA A 77 12.97 -0.76 23.96
N LEU A 78 13.15 -1.93 24.59
CA LEU A 78 14.24 -2.21 25.52
C LEU A 78 15.48 -2.81 24.84
N GLU A 79 15.31 -3.52 23.72
CA GLU A 79 16.37 -4.33 23.10
C GLU A 79 16.88 -3.77 21.75
N GLU A 80 16.03 -3.07 21.00
CA GLU A 80 16.31 -2.55 19.66
C GLU A 80 15.82 -1.10 19.48
N THR A 81 16.03 -0.52 18.30
CA THR A 81 15.45 0.77 17.98
C THR A 81 13.95 0.59 17.71
N ILE A 82 13.11 1.27 18.50
CA ILE A 82 11.63 1.27 18.35
C ILE A 82 11.18 1.52 16.90
N GLY A 83 11.94 2.30 16.14
CA GLY A 83 11.68 2.55 14.72
C GLY A 83 11.77 1.29 13.85
N ASN A 84 12.71 0.37 14.11
CA ASN A 84 12.83 -0.88 13.37
C ASN A 84 11.62 -1.80 13.62
N HIS A 85 11.21 -1.94 14.88
CA HIS A 85 9.99 -2.66 15.26
C HIS A 85 8.75 -2.09 14.58
N CYS A 86 8.59 -0.76 14.62
CA CYS A 86 7.48 -0.09 13.93
C CYS A 86 7.50 -0.35 12.42
N TRP A 87 8.67 -0.32 11.79
CA TRP A 87 8.81 -0.61 10.36
C TRP A 87 8.45 -2.07 10.03
N MET A 88 8.98 -3.04 10.79
CA MET A 88 8.67 -4.46 10.63
C MET A 88 7.18 -4.75 10.87
N THR A 89 6.56 -4.07 11.83
CA THR A 89 5.12 -4.12 12.06
C THR A 89 4.36 -3.63 10.83
N ALA A 90 4.72 -2.45 10.28
CA ALA A 90 4.09 -1.90 9.08
C ALA A 90 4.22 -2.86 7.87
N CYS A 91 5.43 -3.34 7.58
CA CYS A 91 5.67 -4.35 6.53
C CYS A 91 4.80 -5.59 6.72
N SER A 92 4.69 -6.08 7.96
CA SER A 92 3.88 -7.27 8.29
C SER A 92 2.39 -7.04 8.04
N PHE A 93 1.85 -5.87 8.40
CA PHE A 93 0.46 -5.51 8.10
C PHE A 93 0.21 -5.45 6.59
N LEU A 94 1.09 -4.79 5.82
CA LEU A 94 0.89 -4.66 4.38
C LEU A 94 1.02 -6.02 3.66
N GLU A 95 1.98 -6.87 4.05
CA GLU A 95 2.11 -8.20 3.47
C GLU A 95 0.93 -9.10 3.83
N MET A 96 0.41 -9.03 5.07
CA MET A 96 -0.82 -9.73 5.45
C MET A 96 -2.03 -9.25 4.64
N ALA A 97 -2.17 -7.94 4.46
CA ALA A 97 -3.22 -7.37 3.64
C ALA A 97 -3.14 -7.89 2.20
N ALA A 98 -1.93 -7.92 1.62
CA ALA A 98 -1.69 -8.39 0.27
C ALA A 98 -2.06 -9.88 0.06
N ARG A 99 -1.98 -10.70 1.11
CA ARG A 99 -2.34 -12.13 1.11
C ARG A 99 -3.80 -12.42 1.45
N THR A 100 -4.52 -11.43 1.97
CA THR A 100 -5.88 -11.61 2.49
C THR A 100 -6.89 -11.05 1.51
N ALA A 101 -7.90 -11.85 1.14
CA ALA A 101 -8.96 -11.40 0.25
C ALA A 101 -9.71 -10.20 0.86
N PRO A 102 -10.17 -9.22 0.06
CA PRO A 102 -10.79 -7.99 0.56
C PRO A 102 -11.90 -8.21 1.59
N GLU A 103 -12.74 -9.22 1.39
CA GLU A 103 -13.88 -9.56 2.26
C GLU A 103 -13.46 -10.11 3.64
N GLN A 104 -12.19 -10.48 3.80
CA GLN A 104 -11.63 -11.06 5.02
C GLN A 104 -10.70 -10.09 5.77
N GLN A 105 -10.48 -8.89 5.23
CA GLN A 105 -9.54 -7.91 5.78
C GLN A 105 -10.08 -7.14 6.99
N SER A 106 -11.38 -7.19 7.29
CA SER A 106 -11.99 -6.40 8.37
C SER A 106 -11.28 -6.57 9.72
N ARG A 107 -10.94 -7.81 10.09
CA ARG A 107 -10.21 -8.09 11.36
C ARG A 107 -8.83 -7.42 11.39
N LEU A 108 -8.12 -7.39 10.27
CA LEU A 108 -6.81 -6.76 10.17
C LEU A 108 -6.93 -5.23 10.30
N ILE A 109 -7.94 -4.66 9.66
CA ILE A 109 -8.24 -3.21 9.69
C ILE A 109 -8.62 -2.79 11.11
N GLU A 110 -9.55 -3.53 11.74
CA GLU A 110 -10.00 -3.26 13.12
C GLU A 110 -8.83 -3.35 14.12
N LEU A 111 -7.92 -4.31 13.94
CA LEU A 111 -6.72 -4.42 14.75
C LEU A 111 -5.78 -3.21 14.56
N LEU A 112 -5.54 -2.77 13.32
CA LEU A 112 -4.72 -1.58 13.04
C LEU A 112 -5.33 -0.31 13.65
N LEU A 113 -6.64 -0.12 13.50
CA LEU A 113 -7.34 1.04 14.07
C LEU A 113 -7.37 0.99 15.61
N SER A 114 -7.46 -0.20 16.20
CA SER A 114 -7.35 -0.39 17.66
C SER A 114 -5.94 -0.10 18.15
N LEU A 115 -4.91 -0.50 17.40
CA LEU A 115 -3.51 -0.17 17.71
C LEU A 115 -3.30 1.34 17.79
N ARG A 116 -3.92 2.11 16.88
CA ARG A 116 -3.88 3.59 16.94
C ARG A 116 -4.52 4.20 18.19
N SER A 117 -5.39 3.46 18.86
CA SER A 117 -6.04 3.92 20.09
C SER A 117 -5.22 3.61 21.34
N VAL A 118 -4.08 2.91 21.20
CA VAL A 118 -3.18 2.58 22.31
C VAL A 118 -2.24 3.75 22.60
N THR A 119 -2.16 4.13 23.87
CA THR A 119 -1.09 4.97 24.39
C THR A 119 -0.06 4.07 25.06
N LEU A 120 1.07 3.85 24.39
CA LEU A 120 2.18 3.11 24.98
C LEU A 120 2.93 4.03 25.96
N THR A 121 2.99 3.68 27.24
CA THR A 121 3.69 4.48 28.26
C THR A 121 5.02 3.84 28.65
N ASP A 122 6.07 4.65 28.78
CA ASP A 122 7.36 4.21 29.31
C ASP A 122 7.25 3.92 30.81
N PRO A 123 7.49 2.67 31.26
CA PRO A 123 7.39 2.31 32.67
C PRO A 123 8.34 3.09 33.58
N SER A 124 9.41 3.67 33.03
CA SER A 124 10.43 4.40 33.79
C SER A 124 10.11 5.88 33.98
N THR A 125 9.40 6.50 33.03
CA THR A 125 9.10 7.93 33.01
C THR A 125 7.61 8.24 33.16
N GLU A 126 6.73 7.24 33.00
CA GLU A 126 5.28 7.34 32.91
C GLU A 126 4.77 8.20 31.72
N GLU A 127 5.68 8.61 30.83
CA GLU A 127 5.36 9.41 29.64
C GLU A 127 5.04 8.51 28.44
N PRO A 128 4.24 8.98 27.46
CA PRO A 128 4.02 8.26 26.21
C PRO A 128 5.34 8.03 25.45
N TRP A 129 5.49 6.85 24.86
CA TRP A 129 6.59 6.61 23.93
C TRP A 129 6.41 7.46 22.68
N THR A 130 7.46 8.20 22.34
CA THR A 130 7.53 9.03 21.15
C THR A 130 8.55 8.50 20.15
N PHE A 131 8.39 8.85 18.89
CA PHE A 131 9.40 8.62 17.85
C PHE A 131 10.02 9.95 17.38
N GLU A 132 11.17 9.87 16.72
CA GLU A 132 11.89 11.02 16.15
C GLU A 132 11.96 12.23 17.09
N ASP A 133 12.46 12.01 18.31
CA ASP A 133 12.65 13.05 19.34
C ASP A 133 11.38 13.85 19.68
N GLY A 134 10.20 13.21 19.63
CA GLY A 134 8.93 13.83 20.05
C GLY A 134 8.06 14.30 18.89
N ALA A 135 8.34 13.87 17.65
CA ALA A 135 7.53 14.22 16.48
C ALA A 135 6.09 13.68 16.55
N GLY A 136 5.88 12.59 17.30
CA GLY A 136 4.56 12.02 17.55
C GLY A 136 4.61 10.86 18.55
N ILE A 137 3.45 10.27 18.80
CA ILE A 137 3.24 9.16 19.74
C ILE A 137 3.22 7.84 18.97
N VAL A 138 3.99 6.86 19.48
CA VAL A 138 4.04 5.52 18.91
C VAL A 138 2.63 4.93 18.84
N TRP A 139 2.33 4.28 17.72
CA TRP A 139 1.03 3.73 17.33
C TRP A 139 -0.09 4.72 17.03
N GLN A 140 -0.27 5.82 17.78
CA GLN A 140 -1.31 6.81 17.45
C GLN A 140 -1.07 7.45 16.08
N ASP A 141 0.19 7.80 15.82
CA ASP A 141 0.64 8.46 14.59
C ASP A 141 1.23 7.48 13.56
N LEU A 142 1.37 6.20 13.92
CA LEU A 142 1.86 5.13 13.02
C LEU A 142 3.14 5.54 12.24
N PRO A 143 4.26 5.82 12.94
CA PRO A 143 5.39 6.58 12.40
C PRO A 143 5.99 6.05 11.09
N THR A 144 5.95 4.73 10.91
CA THR A 144 6.60 4.06 9.78
C THR A 144 5.63 3.69 8.67
N PHE A 145 4.31 3.71 8.92
CA PHE A 145 3.33 3.28 7.94
C PHE A 145 3.33 4.15 6.70
N GLY A 146 3.55 5.47 6.82
CA GLY A 146 3.46 6.39 5.70
C GLY A 146 4.46 6.08 4.59
N TYR A 147 5.75 6.05 4.94
CA TYR A 147 6.78 5.72 3.96
C TYR A 147 6.74 4.24 3.57
N THR A 148 6.34 3.32 4.46
CA THR A 148 6.20 1.90 4.10
C THR A 148 5.10 1.70 3.06
N ILE A 149 3.93 2.34 3.23
CA ILE A 149 2.87 2.35 2.22
C ILE A 149 3.38 2.98 0.93
N ALA A 150 4.14 4.08 1.02
CA ALA A 150 4.63 4.76 -0.16
C ALA A 150 5.66 3.96 -0.95
N ASP A 151 6.57 3.26 -0.26
CA ASP A 151 7.56 2.38 -0.87
C ASP A 151 6.88 1.18 -1.55
N GLU A 152 5.93 0.55 -0.85
CA GLU A 152 5.18 -0.60 -1.40
C GLU A 152 4.34 -0.18 -2.61
N MET A 153 3.51 0.86 -2.48
CA MET A 153 2.65 1.33 -3.57
C MET A 153 3.44 1.97 -4.71
N GLY A 154 4.59 2.58 -4.41
CA GLY A 154 5.51 3.16 -5.41
C GLY A 154 6.33 2.11 -6.17
N SER A 155 6.47 0.89 -5.63
CA SER A 155 7.12 -0.23 -6.32
C SER A 155 6.27 -0.84 -7.45
N PHE A 156 5.03 -0.38 -7.58
CA PHE A 156 4.03 -0.90 -8.50
C PHE A 156 3.67 0.10 -9.60
N ASP A 157 3.51 -0.39 -10.83
CA ASP A 157 2.99 0.38 -11.96
C ASP A 157 1.67 -0.23 -12.45
N GLY A 158 0.55 0.44 -12.17
CA GLY A 158 -0.77 0.01 -12.64
C GLY A 158 -0.89 -0.19 -14.15
N GLN A 159 0.01 0.37 -14.96
CA GLN A 159 -0.02 0.28 -16.42
C GLN A 159 0.76 -0.91 -16.97
N GLU A 160 1.50 -1.63 -16.13
CA GLU A 160 2.30 -2.78 -16.55
C GLU A 160 1.40 -3.98 -16.90
N HIS A 161 1.65 -4.59 -18.06
CA HIS A 161 0.87 -5.71 -18.62
C HIS A 161 1.51 -7.08 -18.39
N THR A 162 2.73 -7.12 -17.85
CA THR A 162 3.51 -8.35 -17.63
C THR A 162 3.42 -8.89 -16.20
N TYR A 163 2.59 -8.29 -15.36
CA TYR A 163 2.30 -8.87 -14.05
C TYR A 163 1.63 -10.22 -14.20
N THR A 164 2.06 -11.15 -13.36
CA THR A 164 1.39 -12.43 -13.17
C THR A 164 0.02 -12.19 -12.51
N GLN A 165 -0.85 -13.21 -12.58
CA GLN A 165 -2.13 -13.17 -11.88
C GLN A 165 -1.96 -13.03 -10.37
N GLU A 166 -0.95 -13.67 -9.80
CA GLU A 166 -0.63 -13.60 -8.36
C GLU A 166 -0.18 -12.20 -7.96
N GLU A 167 0.71 -11.57 -8.73
CA GLU A 167 1.11 -10.18 -8.51
C GLU A 167 -0.09 -9.24 -8.60
N SER A 168 -0.93 -9.39 -9.64
CA SER A 168 -2.15 -8.59 -9.80
C SER A 168 -3.09 -8.72 -8.61
N GLN A 169 -3.29 -9.95 -8.12
CA GLN A 169 -4.12 -10.22 -6.94
C GLN A 169 -3.53 -9.59 -5.67
N LYS A 170 -2.20 -9.66 -5.49
CA LYS A 170 -1.51 -9.02 -4.36
C LYS A 170 -1.82 -7.52 -4.32
N TRP A 171 -1.73 -6.84 -5.47
CA TRP A 171 -2.00 -5.40 -5.59
C TRP A 171 -3.46 -5.05 -5.39
N GLU A 172 -4.39 -5.86 -5.90
CA GLU A 172 -5.82 -5.69 -5.65
C GLU A 172 -6.16 -5.82 -4.16
N ASN A 173 -5.62 -6.83 -3.49
CA ASN A 173 -5.83 -7.05 -2.07
C ASN A 173 -5.27 -5.88 -1.25
N LEU A 174 -4.04 -5.45 -1.53
CA LEU A 174 -3.41 -4.32 -0.84
C LEU A 174 -4.19 -3.02 -1.07
N THR A 175 -4.61 -2.76 -2.32
CA THR A 175 -5.42 -1.58 -2.65
C THR A 175 -6.76 -1.59 -1.91
N ALA A 176 -7.41 -2.75 -1.82
CA ALA A 176 -8.66 -2.88 -1.06
C ALA A 176 -8.44 -2.64 0.44
N PHE A 177 -7.32 -3.10 1.00
CA PHE A 177 -6.99 -2.85 2.39
C PHE A 177 -6.79 -1.37 2.67
N LEU A 178 -6.05 -0.67 1.81
CA LEU A 178 -5.83 0.78 1.95
C LEU A 178 -7.14 1.56 1.78
N ALA A 179 -7.98 1.20 0.81
CA ALA A 179 -9.27 1.83 0.60
C ALA A 179 -10.21 1.65 1.79
N GLN A 180 -10.32 0.43 2.32
CA GLN A 180 -11.14 0.17 3.50
C GLN A 180 -10.56 0.84 4.75
N THR A 181 -9.23 0.87 4.91
CA THR A 181 -8.59 1.54 6.04
C THR A 181 -8.81 3.05 5.99
N ASP A 182 -8.70 3.66 4.81
CA ASP A 182 -8.96 5.08 4.61
C ASP A 182 -10.42 5.44 4.91
N ALA A 183 -11.36 4.65 4.41
CA ALA A 183 -12.80 4.82 4.66
C ALA A 183 -13.15 4.81 6.16
N ASN A 184 -12.44 4.00 6.95
CA ASN A 184 -12.68 3.85 8.38
C ASN A 184 -11.82 4.78 9.26
N ALA A 185 -10.81 5.46 8.69
CA ALA A 185 -9.96 6.38 9.42
C ALA A 185 -10.71 7.70 9.72
N SER A 186 -10.96 7.98 11.00
CA SER A 186 -11.78 9.11 11.45
C SER A 186 -11.13 10.50 11.36
N ALA A 187 -9.80 10.58 11.10
CA ALA A 187 -9.05 11.83 11.12
C ALA A 187 -8.58 12.23 9.72
N SER A 188 -8.91 13.46 9.31
CA SER A 188 -8.21 14.18 8.24
C SER A 188 -6.76 14.42 8.67
N ASN A 189 -5.80 14.22 7.77
CA ASN A 189 -4.34 14.25 7.98
C ASN A 189 -3.75 13.02 8.70
N SER A 190 -4.44 11.88 8.63
CA SER A 190 -3.86 10.61 9.08
C SER A 190 -2.87 10.07 8.05
N VAL A 191 -1.83 9.36 8.50
CA VAL A 191 -0.96 8.58 7.60
C VAL A 191 -1.72 7.51 6.79
N LEU A 192 -2.93 7.17 7.23
CA LEU A 192 -3.85 6.26 6.55
C LEU A 192 -4.71 6.97 5.48
N GLU A 193 -4.60 8.30 5.34
CA GLU A 193 -5.32 9.08 4.33
C GLU A 193 -4.75 8.86 2.93
N CYS A 194 -5.35 7.92 2.21
CA CYS A 194 -4.89 7.47 0.90
C CYS A 194 -5.76 7.98 -0.27
N SER A 195 -6.98 8.46 0.00
CA SER A 195 -7.92 9.02 -0.98
C SER A 195 -7.39 10.24 -1.73
N THR A 196 -6.47 11.00 -1.13
CA THR A 196 -5.87 12.20 -1.75
C THR A 196 -4.56 11.92 -2.47
N SER A 197 -4.04 10.68 -2.39
CA SER A 197 -2.77 10.27 -2.99
C SER A 197 -2.96 9.03 -3.87
N TRP A 198 -2.93 7.84 -3.28
CA TRP A 198 -2.93 6.55 -3.99
C TRP A 198 -4.22 6.25 -4.75
N ALA A 199 -5.38 6.74 -4.27
CA ALA A 199 -6.62 6.65 -5.04
C ALA A 199 -6.54 7.48 -6.34
N LEU A 200 -6.03 8.71 -6.25
CA LEU A 200 -5.88 9.58 -7.41
C LEU A 200 -4.84 9.05 -8.40
N THR A 201 -3.75 8.45 -7.92
CA THR A 201 -2.79 7.74 -8.77
C THR A 201 -3.47 6.59 -9.53
N SER A 202 -4.31 5.81 -8.86
CA SER A 202 -5.08 4.73 -9.49
C SER A 202 -6.03 5.23 -10.57
N PHE A 203 -6.72 6.36 -10.31
CA PHE A 203 -7.58 7.00 -11.32
C PHE A 203 -6.79 7.59 -12.49
N ALA A 204 -5.62 8.18 -12.23
CA ALA A 204 -4.75 8.68 -13.27
C ALA A 204 -4.31 7.56 -14.20
N TRP A 205 -3.89 6.41 -13.64
CA TRP A 205 -3.54 5.22 -14.42
C TRP A 205 -4.69 4.71 -15.29
N ALA A 206 -5.92 4.70 -14.75
CA ALA A 206 -7.08 4.14 -15.42
C ALA A 206 -7.75 5.07 -16.45
N PHE A 207 -7.75 6.39 -16.22
CA PHE A 207 -8.65 7.30 -16.94
C PHE A 207 -7.98 8.51 -17.57
N GLU A 208 -6.79 8.90 -17.12
CA GLU A 208 -6.16 10.17 -17.53
C GLU A 208 -5.00 9.96 -18.50
N GLY A 209 -4.70 8.69 -18.81
CA GLY A 209 -3.67 8.29 -19.75
C GLY A 209 -2.29 8.42 -19.11
N GLY A 210 -1.55 7.31 -19.07
CA GLY A 210 -0.09 7.39 -18.91
C GLY A 210 0.61 7.58 -20.24
N GLN A 211 1.92 7.38 -20.24
CA GLN A 211 2.75 7.52 -21.44
C GLN A 211 2.43 6.52 -22.57
N SER A 212 1.52 5.56 -22.35
CA SER A 212 1.49 4.26 -23.08
C SER A 212 0.22 3.93 -23.90
N GLY A 213 -0.84 4.75 -23.91
CA GLY A 213 -2.09 4.41 -24.64
C GLY A 213 -3.21 3.88 -23.74
N GLU A 214 -4.04 2.95 -24.23
CA GLU A 214 -5.22 2.44 -23.50
C GLU A 214 -4.85 1.89 -22.11
N PRO A 215 -5.69 2.12 -21.08
CA PRO A 215 -5.39 1.67 -19.71
C PRO A 215 -5.36 0.15 -19.61
N SER A 216 -4.46 -0.37 -18.76
CA SER A 216 -4.42 -1.79 -18.45
C SER A 216 -5.69 -2.23 -17.70
N GLU A 217 -6.03 -3.52 -17.81
CA GLU A 217 -7.15 -4.08 -17.05
C GLU A 217 -6.93 -3.93 -15.53
N LEU A 218 -5.69 -4.12 -15.05
CA LEU A 218 -5.34 -3.96 -13.64
C LEU A 218 -5.57 -2.51 -13.17
N ALA A 219 -5.13 -1.51 -13.94
CA ALA A 219 -5.37 -0.10 -13.60
C ALA A 219 -6.86 0.20 -13.41
N ILE A 220 -7.72 -0.30 -14.32
CA ILE A 220 -9.17 -0.14 -14.22
C ILE A 220 -9.70 -0.80 -12.96
N ARG A 221 -9.24 -2.02 -12.64
CA ARG A 221 -9.68 -2.77 -11.46
C ARG A 221 -9.29 -2.06 -10.16
N LEU A 222 -8.06 -1.56 -10.06
CA LEU A 222 -7.60 -0.81 -8.88
C LEU A 222 -8.41 0.48 -8.67
N ALA A 223 -8.67 1.24 -9.73
CA ALA A 223 -9.58 2.39 -9.66
C ALA A 223 -10.98 1.99 -9.18
N CYS A 224 -11.52 0.88 -9.67
CA CYS A 224 -12.82 0.39 -9.21
C CYS A 224 -12.81 -0.03 -7.73
N ILE A 225 -11.73 -0.64 -7.24
CA ILE A 225 -11.60 -1.04 -5.83
C ILE A 225 -11.72 0.17 -4.89
N TRP A 226 -11.05 1.29 -5.21
CA TRP A 226 -11.20 2.54 -4.46
C TRP A 226 -12.66 3.02 -4.43
N LEU A 227 -13.34 3.01 -5.58
CA LEU A 227 -14.75 3.41 -5.66
C LEU A 227 -15.70 2.42 -4.96
N VAL A 228 -15.31 1.15 -4.83
CA VAL A 228 -16.11 0.15 -4.13
C VAL A 228 -16.03 0.34 -2.62
N TYR A 229 -14.83 0.56 -2.08
CA TYR A 229 -14.61 0.55 -0.64
C TYR A 229 -14.56 1.94 0.01
N ASP A 230 -14.27 3.01 -0.75
CA ASP A 230 -14.02 4.35 -0.22
C ASP A 230 -14.76 5.48 -0.98
N ALA A 231 -15.82 5.15 -1.73
CA ALA A 231 -16.57 6.15 -2.50
C ALA A 231 -17.13 7.31 -1.65
N GLU A 232 -17.49 7.07 -0.39
CA GLU A 232 -18.06 8.11 0.49
C GLU A 232 -17.03 9.20 0.81
N LYS A 233 -15.82 8.80 1.22
CA LYS A 233 -14.74 9.73 1.53
C LYS A 233 -14.23 10.43 0.27
N LEU A 234 -14.09 9.69 -0.83
CA LEU A 234 -13.76 10.27 -2.13
C LEU A 234 -14.79 11.31 -2.57
N TRP A 235 -16.09 11.06 -2.33
CA TRP A 235 -17.14 12.01 -2.68
C TRP A 235 -17.17 13.23 -1.74
N SER A 236 -16.95 13.05 -0.44
CA SER A 236 -16.89 14.18 0.51
C SER A 236 -15.76 15.14 0.15
N LYS A 237 -14.60 14.60 -0.25
CA LYS A 237 -13.41 15.36 -0.66
C LYS A 237 -13.60 16.24 -1.89
N ILE A 238 -14.60 15.98 -2.73
CA ILE A 238 -14.93 16.84 -3.88
C ILE A 238 -15.39 18.23 -3.45
N HIS A 239 -15.97 18.32 -2.26
CA HIS A 239 -16.52 19.54 -1.70
C HIS A 239 -15.54 20.27 -0.77
N ASP A 240 -14.41 19.62 -0.46
CA ASP A 240 -13.33 20.26 0.29
C ASP A 240 -12.63 21.24 -0.65
N GLY A 241 -12.82 22.54 -0.41
CA GLY A 241 -12.31 23.63 -1.27
C GLY A 241 -10.79 23.71 -1.41
N GLU A 242 -10.04 22.79 -0.79
CA GLU A 242 -8.58 22.66 -0.88
C GLU A 242 -8.13 21.53 -1.82
N ALA A 243 -9.04 20.66 -2.28
CA ALA A 243 -8.68 19.52 -3.12
C ALA A 243 -8.63 19.90 -4.61
N GLU A 244 -7.53 20.54 -5.05
CA GLU A 244 -7.28 20.82 -6.48
C GLU A 244 -7.38 19.57 -7.37
N ALA A 245 -7.11 18.39 -6.79
CA ALA A 245 -7.00 17.14 -7.52
C ALA A 245 -8.29 16.29 -7.52
N ASN A 246 -9.25 16.46 -6.62
CA ASN A 246 -10.47 15.63 -6.61
C ASN A 246 -11.70 16.50 -6.89
N THR A 247 -11.94 16.85 -8.15
CA THR A 247 -13.01 17.79 -8.54
C THR A 247 -14.27 17.06 -9.02
N LEU A 248 -15.41 17.75 -8.97
CA LEU A 248 -16.68 17.23 -9.52
C LEU A 248 -16.56 16.93 -11.03
N GLU A 249 -15.73 17.69 -11.74
CA GLU A 249 -15.42 17.44 -13.15
C GLU A 249 -14.69 16.11 -13.34
N ARG A 250 -13.60 15.88 -12.57
CA ARG A 250 -12.86 14.61 -12.63
C ARG A 250 -13.73 13.42 -12.23
N TRP A 251 -14.53 13.54 -11.16
CA TRP A 251 -15.47 12.49 -10.76
C TRP A 251 -16.44 12.11 -11.89
N ASN A 252 -17.04 13.09 -12.56
CA ASN A 252 -17.93 12.84 -13.68
C ASN A 252 -17.21 12.22 -14.88
N ALA A 253 -15.97 12.65 -15.15
CA ALA A 253 -15.13 12.07 -16.19
C ALA A 253 -14.80 10.60 -15.90
N TRP A 254 -14.40 10.26 -14.67
CA TRP A 254 -14.14 8.88 -14.25
C TRP A 254 -15.38 8.00 -14.41
N ARG A 255 -16.55 8.49 -13.98
CA ARG A 255 -17.84 7.78 -14.15
C ARG A 255 -18.16 7.50 -15.63
N GLN A 256 -17.96 8.50 -16.51
CA GLN A 256 -18.20 8.34 -17.95
C GLN A 256 -17.22 7.35 -18.58
N ASN A 257 -15.95 7.38 -18.19
CA ASN A 257 -14.94 6.43 -18.65
C ASN A 257 -15.30 4.99 -18.24
N LEU A 258 -15.68 4.78 -16.98
CA LEU A 258 -16.14 3.47 -16.49
C LEU A 258 -17.36 2.96 -17.27
N ALA A 259 -18.37 3.79 -17.50
CA ALA A 259 -19.53 3.40 -18.30
C ALA A 259 -19.14 3.04 -19.74
N SER A 260 -18.24 3.81 -20.36
CA SER A 260 -17.71 3.51 -21.70
C SER A 260 -16.97 2.18 -21.75
N ILE A 261 -16.10 1.90 -20.76
CA ILE A 261 -15.38 0.62 -20.66
C ILE A 261 -16.39 -0.53 -20.47
N GLN A 262 -17.36 -0.38 -19.59
CA GLN A 262 -18.38 -1.41 -19.32
C GLN A 262 -19.13 -1.85 -20.58
N THR A 263 -19.45 -0.93 -21.49
CA THR A 263 -20.13 -1.26 -22.75
C THR A 263 -19.26 -2.03 -23.74
N ARG A 264 -17.93 -1.93 -23.63
CA ARG A 264 -16.96 -2.58 -24.51
C ARG A 264 -16.50 -3.94 -23.98
N SER A 265 -16.57 -4.15 -22.67
CA SER A 265 -16.14 -5.40 -22.04
C SER A 265 -17.25 -6.44 -22.08
N THR A 266 -16.98 -7.60 -22.68
CA THR A 266 -18.03 -8.59 -22.97
C THR A 266 -18.12 -9.77 -22.00
N ASN A 267 -17.07 -10.06 -21.20
CA ASN A 267 -17.05 -11.13 -20.19
C ASN A 267 -15.91 -10.93 -19.15
N GLY A 268 -16.08 -11.41 -17.92
CA GLY A 268 -15.02 -11.44 -16.89
C GLY A 268 -15.44 -10.86 -15.53
N THR A 269 -14.49 -10.79 -14.59
CA THR A 269 -14.72 -10.20 -13.25
C THR A 269 -14.65 -8.66 -13.29
N THR A 270 -13.90 -8.08 -14.22
CA THR A 270 -13.74 -6.62 -14.35
C THR A 270 -15.05 -5.89 -14.68
N PRO A 271 -15.90 -6.35 -15.62
CA PRO A 271 -17.23 -5.73 -15.85
C PRO A 271 -18.12 -5.71 -14.60
N MET A 272 -18.06 -6.75 -13.76
CA MET A 272 -18.82 -6.81 -12.51
C MET A 272 -18.29 -5.79 -11.50
N LEU A 273 -16.97 -5.67 -11.40
CA LEU A 273 -16.33 -4.70 -10.52
C LEU A 273 -16.63 -3.25 -10.97
N ILE A 274 -16.61 -2.97 -12.28
CA ILE A 274 -17.05 -1.68 -12.84
C ILE A 274 -18.52 -1.40 -12.51
N ALA A 275 -19.39 -2.40 -12.67
CA ALA A 275 -20.81 -2.24 -12.32
C ALA A 275 -20.99 -1.87 -10.84
N HIS A 276 -20.22 -2.51 -9.96
CA HIS A 276 -20.26 -2.23 -8.53
C HIS A 276 -19.73 -0.81 -8.22
N ALA A 277 -18.59 -0.42 -8.81
CA ALA A 277 -18.04 0.93 -8.67
C ALA A 277 -19.04 2.00 -9.12
N LEU A 278 -19.66 1.84 -10.30
CA LEU A 278 -20.69 2.76 -10.80
C LEU A 278 -21.90 2.85 -9.85
N ALA A 279 -22.32 1.73 -9.27
CA ALA A 279 -23.40 1.71 -8.29
C ALA A 279 -23.03 2.46 -7.01
N GLN A 280 -21.81 2.31 -6.51
CA GLN A 280 -21.33 3.06 -5.34
C GLN A 280 -21.22 4.55 -5.63
N MET A 281 -20.70 4.94 -6.80
CA MET A 281 -20.66 6.34 -7.23
C MET A 281 -22.06 6.97 -7.26
N GLN A 282 -23.04 6.25 -7.81
CA GLN A 282 -24.43 6.73 -7.85
C GLN A 282 -25.02 6.84 -6.44
N ARG A 283 -24.78 5.85 -5.58
CA ARG A 283 -25.29 5.84 -4.19
C ARG A 283 -24.83 7.05 -3.40
N VAL A 284 -23.56 7.41 -3.45
CA VAL A 284 -23.01 8.53 -2.67
C VAL A 284 -23.46 9.90 -3.21
N GLN A 285 -23.76 9.98 -4.50
CA GLN A 285 -24.37 11.16 -5.13
C GLN A 285 -25.82 11.35 -4.70
N ASP A 286 -26.60 10.27 -4.60
CA ASP A 286 -28.01 10.32 -4.22
C ASP A 286 -28.23 10.52 -2.72
N SER A 287 -27.20 10.28 -1.91
CA SER A 287 -27.26 10.38 -0.44
C SER A 287 -26.96 11.79 0.09
N ASN A 288 -26.63 12.76 -0.78
CA ASN A 288 -26.38 14.16 -0.47
C ASN A 288 -27.37 15.09 -1.19
#